data_AF-A0A7K5BXE0-F1
#
_entry.id   AF-A0A7K5BXE0-F1
#
_cell.length_a   1.000
_cell.length_b   1.000
_cell.length_c   1.000
_cell.angle_alpha   90.00
_cell.angle_beta   90.00
_cell.angle_gamma   90.00
#
_symmetry.space_group_name_H-M   'P 1'
#
loop_
_entity.id
_entity.type
_entity.pdbx_description
1 polymer ?
#
loop_
_entity_poly.entity_id
_entity_poly.type
_entity_poly.pdbx_seq_one_letter_code
_entity_poly.pdbx_strand_id
1 'polypeptide(L)'
;SSEAMDTLGQYKITVWEEENFQGKRCEFLMECPSIMERGFRKIRSIKVESGPWVGFEYPEYQGQQFILEKGDYPRWEAWSGNSGYRTEHLLSFRPVKCANHNDSKVILYEAENFQGHKFELSDDYPSLQAMGWGNKEVASIKVNAGAWVAYQYPGYRGYQYVLERDRQNGEFKKYNEYSSQAHTNQIQSIRRVQH
;
A
#
# COMPACT_ATOMS: atom_id res chain seq x y z
N SER A 1 8.39 21.27 -17.50
CA SER A 1 9.73 21.34 -18.13
C SER A 1 10.69 20.56 -17.26
N SER A 2 11.50 19.68 -17.86
CA SER A 2 12.43 18.67 -17.27
C SER A 2 11.88 17.68 -16.23
N GLU A 3 11.24 18.11 -15.14
CA GLU A 3 10.76 17.20 -14.07
C GLU A 3 9.65 16.25 -14.54
N ALA A 4 8.71 16.75 -15.35
CA ALA A 4 7.62 15.95 -15.90
C ALA A 4 8.09 14.87 -16.89
N MET A 5 9.24 15.08 -17.55
CA MET A 5 9.86 14.10 -18.45
C MET A 5 10.67 13.05 -17.69
N ASP A 6 11.23 13.39 -16.53
CA ASP A 6 11.95 12.45 -15.65
C ASP A 6 10.97 11.47 -14.95
N THR A 7 9.76 11.92 -14.62
CA THR A 7 8.75 11.06 -13.98
C THR A 7 8.10 10.03 -14.91
N LEU A 8 8.13 10.24 -16.24
CA LEU A 8 7.43 9.40 -17.23
C LEU A 8 8.06 8.00 -17.38
N GLY A 9 9.32 7.81 -16.94
CA GLY A 9 9.99 6.51 -16.94
C GLY A 9 9.97 5.77 -15.60
N GLN A 10 9.49 6.41 -14.52
CA GLN A 10 9.58 5.89 -13.16
C GLN A 10 8.36 5.05 -12.72
N TYR A 11 7.24 5.19 -13.42
CA TYR A 11 6.01 4.48 -13.09
C TYR A 11 5.33 3.98 -14.35
N LYS A 12 5.02 2.68 -14.37
CA LYS A 12 4.27 2.03 -15.42
C LYS A 12 3.52 0.83 -14.86
N ILE A 13 2.21 0.85 -15.02
CA ILE A 13 1.31 -0.26 -14.71
C ILE A 13 0.40 -0.52 -15.89
N THR A 14 0.27 -1.78 -16.27
CA THR A 14 -0.70 -2.24 -17.26
C THR A 14 -1.76 -3.08 -16.56
N VAL A 15 -3.03 -2.85 -16.88
CA VAL A 15 -4.18 -3.58 -16.30
C VAL A 15 -5.01 -4.24 -17.39
N TRP A 16 -5.63 -5.36 -17.08
CA TRP A 16 -6.45 -6.16 -17.98
C TRP A 16 -7.81 -6.50 -17.36
N GLU A 17 -8.86 -6.57 -18.17
CA GLU A 17 -10.22 -6.96 -17.73
C GLU A 17 -10.36 -8.46 -17.41
N GLU A 18 -9.45 -9.29 -17.91
CA GLU A 18 -9.43 -10.74 -17.68
C GLU A 18 -8.15 -11.20 -16.97
N GLU A 19 -8.20 -12.41 -16.42
CA GLU A 19 -7.04 -13.04 -15.78
C GLU A 19 -5.99 -13.41 -16.82
N ASN A 20 -4.76 -13.64 -16.36
CA ASN A 20 -3.63 -14.07 -17.18
C ASN A 20 -3.35 -13.13 -18.37
N PHE A 21 -3.53 -11.82 -18.15
CA PHE A 21 -3.17 -10.74 -19.07
C PHE A 21 -3.94 -10.78 -20.40
N GLN A 22 -5.23 -11.14 -20.35
CA GLN A 22 -6.12 -11.27 -21.51
C GLN A 22 -7.19 -10.17 -21.56
N GLY A 23 -7.89 -10.10 -22.70
CA GLY A 23 -8.98 -9.15 -22.91
C GLY A 23 -8.53 -7.70 -23.08
N LYS A 24 -9.43 -6.76 -22.81
CA LYS A 24 -9.16 -5.32 -22.89
C LYS A 24 -8.03 -4.95 -21.93
N ARG A 25 -7.02 -4.22 -22.43
CA ARG A 25 -5.90 -3.72 -21.64
C ARG A 25 -5.72 -2.22 -21.74
N CYS A 26 -5.15 -1.61 -20.71
CA CYS A 26 -4.78 -0.20 -20.70
C CYS A 26 -3.52 0.00 -19.86
N GLU A 27 -2.66 0.90 -20.34
CA GLU A 27 -1.40 1.26 -19.70
C GLU A 27 -1.55 2.63 -19.03
N PHE A 28 -0.98 2.75 -17.83
CA PHE A 28 -1.03 3.96 -17.03
C PHE A 28 0.38 4.34 -16.56
N LEU A 29 0.70 5.62 -16.71
CA LEU A 29 1.93 6.25 -16.21
C LEU A 29 1.64 7.23 -15.05
N MET A 30 0.36 7.44 -14.76
CA MET A 30 -0.15 8.35 -13.74
C MET A 30 -1.27 7.66 -12.97
N GLU A 31 -1.68 8.30 -11.87
CA GLU A 31 -2.83 7.88 -11.08
C GLU A 31 -4.13 7.79 -11.89
N CYS A 32 -5.00 6.87 -11.47
CA CYS A 32 -6.32 6.64 -12.02
C CYS A 32 -7.32 6.64 -10.85
N PRO A 33 -8.10 7.73 -10.66
CA PRO A 33 -9.07 7.82 -9.57
C PRO A 33 -10.30 6.92 -9.81
N SER A 34 -10.58 6.55 -11.06
CA SER A 34 -11.63 5.60 -11.39
C SER A 34 -11.36 4.89 -12.73
N ILE A 35 -11.29 3.56 -12.70
CA ILE A 35 -11.08 2.75 -13.92
C ILE A 35 -12.22 2.89 -14.94
N MET A 36 -13.40 3.33 -14.49
CA MET A 36 -14.57 3.56 -15.34
C MET A 36 -14.31 4.67 -16.36
N GLU A 37 -13.43 5.63 -16.05
CA GLU A 37 -13.02 6.69 -16.99
C GLU A 37 -12.23 6.17 -18.20
N ARG A 38 -11.68 4.95 -18.09
CA ARG A 38 -11.05 4.23 -19.22
C ARG A 38 -11.97 3.16 -19.79
N GLY A 39 -13.24 3.16 -19.38
CA GLY A 39 -14.26 2.20 -19.78
C GLY A 39 -13.99 0.78 -19.28
N PHE A 40 -13.26 0.61 -18.19
CA PHE A 40 -13.10 -0.69 -17.53
C PHE A 40 -14.23 -0.88 -16.53
N ARG A 41 -14.74 -2.11 -16.42
CA ARG A 41 -15.69 -2.48 -15.34
C ARG A 41 -15.02 -3.23 -14.19
N LYS A 42 -13.88 -3.85 -14.46
CA LYS A 42 -13.12 -4.68 -13.53
C LYS A 42 -11.67 -4.77 -13.98
N ILE A 43 -10.77 -5.03 -13.04
CA ILE A 43 -9.39 -5.44 -13.31
C ILE A 43 -9.25 -6.86 -12.79
N ARG A 44 -8.70 -7.75 -13.62
CA ARG A 44 -8.49 -9.17 -13.26
C ARG A 44 -7.04 -9.62 -13.38
N SER A 45 -6.19 -8.87 -14.04
CA SER A 45 -4.74 -9.06 -13.96
C SER A 45 -3.99 -7.75 -14.18
N ILE A 46 -2.79 -7.67 -13.60
CA ILE A 46 -1.97 -6.46 -13.55
C ILE A 46 -0.52 -6.83 -13.83
N LYS A 47 0.18 -5.99 -14.58
CA LYS A 47 1.64 -5.99 -14.62
C LYS A 47 2.12 -4.64 -14.13
N VAL A 48 3.07 -4.65 -13.22
CA VAL A 48 3.79 -3.46 -12.79
C VAL A 48 5.18 -3.54 -13.40
N GLU A 49 5.39 -2.82 -14.49
CA GLU A 49 6.69 -2.76 -15.17
C GLU A 49 7.67 -1.85 -14.41
N SER A 50 7.14 -0.77 -13.80
CA SER A 50 7.89 0.18 -12.98
C SER A 50 6.97 0.75 -11.89
N GLY A 51 7.43 0.77 -10.64
CA GLY A 51 6.58 1.01 -9.47
C GLY A 51 7.36 1.63 -8.31
N PRO A 52 6.80 1.59 -7.08
CA PRO A 52 5.60 0.87 -6.67
C PRO A 52 4.30 1.66 -6.88
N TRP A 53 3.19 0.94 -6.91
CA TRP A 53 1.83 1.48 -6.97
C TRP A 53 1.03 1.02 -5.75
N VAL A 54 -0.04 1.76 -5.43
CA VAL A 54 -1.08 1.31 -4.50
C VAL A 54 -2.41 1.29 -5.22
N GLY A 55 -3.08 0.13 -5.19
CA GLY A 55 -4.45 -0.06 -5.68
C GLY A 55 -5.45 0.01 -4.55
N PHE A 56 -6.68 0.41 -4.88
CA PHE A 56 -7.78 0.57 -3.93
C PHE A 56 -9.03 -0.14 -4.41
N GLU A 57 -9.78 -0.67 -3.45
CA GLU A 57 -11.02 -1.39 -3.68
C GLU A 57 -12.08 -0.54 -4.41
N TYR A 58 -12.16 0.75 -4.09
CA TYR A 58 -13.18 1.65 -4.62
C TYR A 58 -12.55 2.81 -5.41
N PRO A 59 -13.36 3.54 -6.22
CA PRO A 59 -12.94 4.80 -6.82
C PRO A 59 -12.47 5.83 -5.79
N GLU A 60 -11.82 6.89 -6.26
CA GLU A 60 -11.33 8.01 -5.44
C GLU A 60 -10.39 7.58 -4.30
N TYR A 61 -9.61 6.52 -4.55
CA TYR A 61 -8.62 5.99 -3.61
C TYR A 61 -9.21 5.55 -2.26
N GLN A 62 -10.41 4.95 -2.30
CA GLN A 62 -11.14 4.53 -1.11
C GLN A 62 -11.14 3.01 -0.92
N GLY A 63 -11.35 2.58 0.32
CA GLY A 63 -11.52 1.17 0.65
C GLY A 63 -10.22 0.44 0.99
N GLN A 64 -10.22 -0.88 0.82
CA GLN A 64 -9.03 -1.67 1.09
C GLN A 64 -7.89 -1.31 0.13
N GLN A 65 -6.68 -1.24 0.66
CA GLN A 65 -5.46 -0.90 -0.08
C GLN A 65 -4.67 -2.17 -0.45
N PHE A 66 -3.98 -2.15 -1.59
CA PHE A 66 -3.12 -3.23 -2.06
C PHE A 66 -1.81 -2.64 -2.57
N ILE A 67 -0.68 -3.01 -1.95
CA ILE A 67 0.62 -2.63 -2.49
C ILE A 67 0.94 -3.47 -3.74
N LEU A 68 1.33 -2.80 -4.81
CA LEU A 68 1.65 -3.38 -6.12
C LEU A 68 3.08 -2.97 -6.50
N GLU A 69 4.02 -3.83 -6.13
CA GLU A 69 5.44 -3.69 -6.46
C GLU A 69 5.70 -4.25 -7.87
N LYS A 70 6.90 -4.05 -8.40
CA LYS A 70 7.26 -4.55 -9.73
C LYS A 70 7.02 -6.07 -9.84
N GLY A 71 6.22 -6.49 -10.82
CA GLY A 71 5.89 -7.90 -10.98
C GLY A 71 4.64 -8.16 -11.81
N ASP A 72 4.37 -9.46 -11.97
CA ASP A 72 3.23 -10.00 -12.71
C ASP A 72 2.17 -10.52 -11.73
N TYR A 73 0.96 -10.00 -11.86
CA TYR A 73 -0.19 -10.34 -11.03
C TYR A 73 -1.29 -10.96 -11.91
N PRO A 74 -1.26 -12.27 -12.16
CA PRO A 74 -2.12 -12.92 -13.16
C PRO A 74 -3.60 -13.04 -12.74
N ARG A 75 -3.92 -12.83 -11.47
CA ARG A 75 -5.27 -12.92 -10.89
C ARG A 75 -5.34 -12.17 -9.56
N TRP A 76 -6.55 -11.94 -9.07
CA TRP A 76 -6.79 -11.11 -7.89
C TRP A 76 -6.14 -11.63 -6.60
N GLU A 77 -6.01 -12.94 -6.47
CA GLU A 77 -5.30 -13.55 -5.33
C GLU A 77 -3.82 -13.14 -5.26
N ALA A 78 -3.21 -12.73 -6.38
CA ALA A 78 -1.82 -12.30 -6.40
C ALA A 78 -1.58 -10.97 -5.67
N TRP A 79 -2.61 -10.10 -5.53
CA TRP A 79 -2.49 -8.83 -4.78
C TRP A 79 -3.29 -8.80 -3.48
N SER A 80 -4.38 -9.57 -3.35
CA SER A 80 -5.23 -9.57 -2.15
C SER A 80 -5.35 -10.92 -1.44
N GLY A 81 -4.75 -12.00 -1.96
CA GLY A 81 -4.93 -13.36 -1.44
C GLY A 81 -4.51 -13.57 0.02
N ASN A 82 -3.62 -12.71 0.53
CA ASN A 82 -3.16 -12.78 1.92
C ASN A 82 -4.04 -11.98 2.91
N SER A 83 -5.09 -11.29 2.43
CA SER A 83 -5.86 -10.32 3.21
C SER A 83 -6.89 -10.94 4.17
N GLY A 84 -7.30 -12.19 3.96
CA GLY A 84 -8.43 -12.80 4.69
C GLY A 84 -9.80 -12.18 4.35
N TYR A 85 -9.84 -10.89 4.03
CA TYR A 85 -10.90 -10.19 3.35
C TYR A 85 -10.83 -10.46 1.84
N ARG A 86 -11.79 -11.23 1.33
CA ARG A 86 -11.86 -11.56 -0.10
C ARG A 86 -12.57 -10.44 -0.84
N THR A 87 -11.81 -9.68 -1.61
CA THR A 87 -12.33 -8.73 -2.59
C THR A 87 -11.56 -8.88 -3.91
N GLU A 88 -12.31 -8.92 -5.00
CA GLU A 88 -11.77 -8.92 -6.37
C GLU A 88 -11.69 -7.49 -6.94
N HIS A 89 -12.20 -6.50 -6.19
CA HIS A 89 -12.31 -5.14 -6.68
C HIS A 89 -10.98 -4.39 -6.52
N LEU A 90 -10.56 -3.78 -7.63
CA LEU A 90 -9.50 -2.79 -7.69
C LEU A 90 -9.94 -1.75 -8.71
N LEU A 91 -10.43 -0.62 -8.21
CA LEU A 91 -11.19 0.36 -8.99
C LEU A 91 -10.51 1.73 -9.10
N SER A 92 -9.44 1.95 -8.34
CA SER A 92 -8.54 3.09 -8.50
C SER A 92 -7.13 2.71 -8.07
N PHE A 93 -6.12 3.45 -8.53
CA PHE A 93 -4.73 3.22 -8.17
C PHE A 93 -3.87 4.46 -8.43
N ARG A 94 -2.73 4.55 -7.74
CA ARG A 94 -1.76 5.64 -7.92
C ARG A 94 -0.33 5.19 -7.64
N PRO A 95 0.67 5.93 -8.15
CA PRO A 95 2.06 5.76 -7.74
C PRO A 95 2.28 6.03 -6.25
N VAL A 96 3.28 5.35 -5.66
CA VAL A 96 3.80 5.61 -4.31
C VAL A 96 5.15 6.31 -4.45
N LYS A 97 5.15 7.64 -4.41
CA LYS A 97 6.29 8.47 -4.87
C LYS A 97 7.46 8.52 -3.89
N CYS A 98 7.18 8.40 -2.60
CA CYS A 98 8.19 8.46 -1.56
C CYS A 98 8.85 7.11 -1.23
N ALA A 99 8.53 6.04 -1.98
CA ALA A 99 9.14 4.73 -1.76
C ALA A 99 10.66 4.79 -1.99
N ASN A 100 11.42 4.50 -0.95
CA ASN A 100 12.87 4.37 -0.98
C ASN A 100 13.26 3.30 0.04
N HIS A 101 13.47 2.07 -0.45
CA HIS A 101 13.71 0.91 0.39
C HIS A 101 14.95 1.09 1.31
N ASN A 102 16.01 1.71 0.80
CA ASN A 102 17.30 1.81 1.50
C ASN A 102 17.36 2.89 2.59
N ASP A 103 16.41 3.83 2.59
CA ASP A 103 16.34 4.94 3.56
C ASP A 103 14.94 5.04 4.20
N SER A 104 14.25 3.91 4.33
CA SER A 104 12.94 3.85 4.98
C SER A 104 13.09 3.90 6.50
N LYS A 105 12.34 4.78 7.17
CA LYS A 105 12.28 4.89 8.64
C LYS A 105 10.86 5.15 9.13
N VAL A 106 10.41 4.40 10.13
CA VAL A 106 9.08 4.55 10.75
C VAL A 106 9.15 4.40 12.26
N ILE A 107 8.28 5.10 12.98
CA ILE A 107 8.12 4.99 14.43
C ILE A 107 6.69 4.53 14.72
N LEU A 108 6.56 3.46 15.50
CA LEU A 108 5.28 2.96 16.02
C LEU A 108 5.08 3.46 17.45
N TYR A 109 3.86 3.81 17.82
CA TYR A 109 3.49 4.31 19.15
C TYR A 109 2.32 3.52 19.76
N GLU A 110 2.42 3.26 21.06
CA GLU A 110 1.40 2.49 21.80
C GLU A 110 0.08 3.24 21.95
N ALA A 111 0.13 4.57 22.02
CA ALA A 111 -1.05 5.42 22.17
C ALA A 111 -1.21 6.39 20.99
N GLU A 112 -2.43 6.92 20.83
CA GLU A 112 -2.73 7.95 19.84
C GLU A 112 -1.90 9.23 20.08
N ASN A 113 -1.79 10.06 19.05
CA ASN A 113 -1.07 11.33 19.09
C ASN A 113 0.41 11.20 19.50
N PHE A 114 1.05 10.09 19.09
CA PHE A 114 2.48 9.83 19.27
C PHE A 114 2.91 9.75 20.75
N GLN A 115 2.06 9.15 21.59
CA GLN A 115 2.28 8.98 23.02
C GLN A 115 2.63 7.53 23.38
N GLY A 116 3.08 7.32 24.62
CA GLY A 116 3.42 5.99 25.16
C GLY A 116 4.80 5.48 24.72
N HIS A 117 5.05 4.17 24.90
CA HIS A 117 6.29 3.60 24.39
C HIS A 117 6.29 3.63 22.85
N LYS A 118 7.51 3.72 22.30
CA LYS A 118 7.74 3.79 20.87
C LYS A 118 8.88 2.90 20.43
N PHE A 119 8.80 2.44 19.20
CA PHE A 119 9.86 1.70 18.53
C PHE A 119 10.15 2.32 17.18
N GLU A 120 11.42 2.60 16.90
CA GLU A 120 11.90 3.09 15.61
C GLU A 120 12.39 1.89 14.78
N LEU A 121 11.92 1.81 13.54
CA LEU A 121 12.14 0.69 12.63
C LEU A 121 12.77 1.18 11.34
N SER A 122 13.77 0.44 10.87
CA SER A 122 14.46 0.64 9.59
C SER A 122 14.46 -0.61 8.70
N ASP A 123 13.85 -1.70 9.16
CA ASP A 123 13.86 -3.02 8.53
C ASP A 123 12.48 -3.64 8.49
N ASP A 124 12.36 -4.79 7.81
CA ASP A 124 11.10 -5.51 7.66
C ASP A 124 10.86 -6.43 8.85
N TYR A 125 9.64 -6.39 9.41
CA TYR A 125 9.26 -7.14 10.60
C TYR A 125 8.04 -8.02 10.30
N PRO A 126 8.23 -9.32 10.02
CA PRO A 126 7.12 -10.26 9.82
C PRO A 126 6.36 -10.57 11.12
N SER A 127 6.90 -10.19 12.28
CA SER A 127 6.19 -10.19 13.56
C SER A 127 6.71 -9.05 14.43
N LEU A 128 5.85 -8.08 14.74
CA LEU A 128 6.18 -7.01 15.69
C LEU A 128 6.42 -7.55 17.10
N GLN A 129 5.67 -8.59 17.48
CA GLN A 129 5.82 -9.23 18.80
C GLN A 129 7.19 -9.88 18.96
N ALA A 130 7.73 -10.50 17.91
CA ALA A 130 9.08 -11.09 17.95
C ALA A 130 10.19 -10.04 18.13
N MET A 131 9.94 -8.77 17.76
CA MET A 131 10.85 -7.65 17.97
C MET A 131 10.76 -7.06 19.38
N GLY A 132 9.72 -7.41 20.15
CA GLY A 132 9.49 -6.90 21.50
C GLY A 132 8.30 -5.95 21.62
N TRP A 133 7.51 -5.76 20.56
CA TRP A 133 6.25 -5.02 20.63
C TRP A 133 5.22 -5.81 21.46
N GLY A 134 4.87 -5.30 22.64
CA GLY A 134 4.09 -6.05 23.64
C GLY A 134 2.59 -6.22 23.35
N ASN A 135 2.07 -5.57 22.30
CA ASN A 135 0.64 -5.57 21.96
C ASN A 135 0.39 -6.11 20.54
N LYS A 136 -0.87 -6.35 20.17
CA LYS A 136 -1.32 -6.61 18.78
C LYS A 136 -1.73 -5.34 18.05
N GLU A 137 -1.76 -4.22 18.75
CA GLU A 137 -2.27 -2.94 18.28
C GLU A 137 -1.14 -1.92 18.17
N VAL A 138 -1.27 -1.02 17.19
CA VAL A 138 -0.41 0.16 17.02
C VAL A 138 -1.35 1.36 16.86
N ALA A 139 -1.34 2.25 17.85
CA ALA A 139 -2.34 3.31 17.93
C ALA A 139 -2.01 4.55 17.09
N SER A 140 -0.72 4.88 16.93
CA SER A 140 -0.28 5.91 16.00
C SER A 140 1.07 5.59 15.38
N ILE A 141 1.32 6.14 14.19
CA ILE A 141 2.52 5.85 13.39
C ILE A 141 3.08 7.14 12.81
N LYS A 142 4.41 7.29 12.87
CA LYS A 142 5.13 8.36 12.20
C LYS A 142 6.12 7.79 11.17
N VAL A 143 5.84 8.00 9.89
CA VAL A 143 6.75 7.68 8.80
C VAL A 143 7.72 8.84 8.63
N ASN A 144 8.99 8.64 9.00
CA ASN A 144 10.02 9.66 8.91
C ASN A 144 10.65 9.71 7.51
N ALA A 145 10.73 8.56 6.84
CA ALA A 145 11.25 8.42 5.48
C ALA A 145 10.72 7.15 4.80
N GLY A 146 10.66 7.18 3.48
CA GLY A 146 10.21 6.05 2.67
C GLY A 146 8.68 5.88 2.64
N ALA A 147 8.29 4.69 2.19
CA ALA A 147 6.92 4.20 2.26
C ALA A 147 6.93 2.81 2.89
N TRP A 148 5.90 2.53 3.68
CA TRP A 148 5.75 1.30 4.44
C TRP A 148 4.38 0.68 4.16
N VAL A 149 4.28 -0.62 4.36
CA VAL A 149 3.00 -1.32 4.40
C VAL A 149 2.88 -2.08 5.70
N ALA A 150 1.85 -1.75 6.47
CA ALA A 150 1.49 -2.40 7.72
C ALA A 150 0.37 -3.43 7.48
N TYR A 151 0.39 -4.51 8.24
CA TYR A 151 -0.51 -5.65 8.08
C TYR A 151 -1.14 -6.05 9.40
N GLN A 152 -2.42 -6.43 9.33
CA GLN A 152 -3.20 -6.83 10.50
C GLN A 152 -2.63 -8.05 11.26
N TYR A 153 -2.04 -9.00 10.54
CA TYR A 153 -1.52 -10.25 11.09
C TYR A 153 -0.01 -10.44 10.83
N PRO A 154 0.67 -11.30 11.60
CA PRO A 154 2.05 -11.69 11.32
C PRO A 154 2.19 -12.35 9.94
N GLY A 155 3.36 -12.19 9.34
CA GLY A 155 3.70 -12.74 8.03
C GLY A 155 3.04 -11.99 6.86
N TYR A 156 2.85 -10.67 7.01
CA TYR A 156 2.32 -9.78 5.96
C TYR A 156 0.91 -10.17 5.48
N ARG A 157 0.04 -10.51 6.45
CA ARG A 157 -1.31 -11.04 6.25
C ARG A 157 -2.38 -10.10 6.78
N GLY A 158 -3.60 -10.27 6.28
CA GLY A 158 -4.73 -9.43 6.67
C GLY A 158 -4.81 -8.14 5.86
N TYR A 159 -5.62 -7.21 6.34
CA TYR A 159 -5.71 -5.88 5.76
C TYR A 159 -4.33 -5.22 5.68
N GLN A 160 -4.08 -4.57 4.55
CA GLN A 160 -2.89 -3.77 4.28
C GLN A 160 -3.19 -2.28 4.46
N TYR A 161 -2.24 -1.55 5.03
CA TYR A 161 -2.28 -0.10 5.18
C TYR A 161 -0.98 0.48 4.64
N VAL A 162 -1.04 1.25 3.55
CA VAL A 162 0.13 1.91 2.94
C VAL A 162 0.36 3.24 3.64
N LEU A 163 1.54 3.39 4.24
CA LEU A 163 1.92 4.52 5.08
C LEU A 163 3.08 5.26 4.39
N GLU A 164 2.82 6.48 3.96
CA GLU A 164 3.72 7.26 3.11
C GLU A 164 4.25 8.51 3.83
N ARG A 165 5.53 8.82 3.66
CA ARG A 165 6.13 10.04 4.22
C ARG A 165 5.51 11.32 3.66
N ASP A 166 5.13 11.32 2.39
CA ASP A 166 4.60 12.49 1.68
C ASP A 166 3.08 12.68 1.87
N ARG A 167 2.38 11.72 2.48
CA ARG A 167 0.97 11.85 2.87
C ARG A 167 0.83 12.22 4.34
N GLN A 168 -0.01 13.21 4.62
CA GLN A 168 -0.24 13.72 5.98
C GLN A 168 1.07 14.09 6.71
N ASN A 169 2.11 14.50 5.96
CA ASN A 169 3.46 14.72 6.49
C ASN A 169 4.05 13.49 7.23
N GLY A 170 3.64 12.28 6.86
CA GLY A 170 4.04 11.03 7.50
C GLY A 170 3.46 10.84 8.91
N GLU A 171 2.44 11.62 9.30
CA GLU A 171 1.91 11.63 10.66
C GLU A 171 0.50 11.06 10.71
N PHE A 172 0.38 9.82 11.19
CA PHE A 172 -0.90 9.12 11.38
C PHE A 172 -1.18 9.02 12.88
N LYS A 173 -1.97 9.96 13.41
CA LYS A 173 -2.16 10.18 14.85
C LYS A 173 -3.11 9.19 15.51
N LYS A 174 -3.91 8.48 14.72
CA LYS A 174 -4.88 7.47 15.16
C LYS A 174 -5.16 6.49 14.03
N TYR A 175 -5.72 5.33 14.36
CA TYR A 175 -5.82 4.23 13.41
C TYR A 175 -6.71 4.51 12.18
N ASN A 176 -7.75 5.33 12.33
CA ASN A 176 -8.63 5.65 11.20
C ASN A 176 -7.99 6.61 10.18
N GLU A 177 -6.78 7.10 10.44
CA GLU A 177 -5.97 7.85 9.48
C GLU A 177 -5.15 6.93 8.58
N TYR A 178 -4.96 5.65 8.94
CA TYR A 178 -4.21 4.68 8.12
C TYR A 178 -4.91 4.36 6.79
N SER A 179 -6.24 4.37 6.78
CA SER A 179 -7.08 4.09 5.61
C SER A 179 -8.53 4.49 5.89
N SER A 180 -9.31 4.79 4.85
CA SER A 180 -10.76 5.01 5.01
C SER A 180 -11.54 3.76 5.45
N GLN A 181 -10.94 2.57 5.31
CA GLN A 181 -11.47 1.29 5.81
C GLN A 181 -10.68 0.74 7.02
N ALA A 182 -9.90 1.56 7.71
CA ALA A 182 -9.26 1.11 8.95
C ALA A 182 -10.31 1.01 10.08
N HIS A 183 -10.81 -0.22 10.31
CA HIS A 183 -11.80 -0.53 11.36
C HIS A 183 -11.17 -0.89 12.71
N THR A 184 -9.86 -1.13 12.73
CA THR A 184 -9.09 -1.52 13.92
C THR A 184 -7.67 -0.98 13.82
N ASN A 185 -7.03 -0.78 14.96
CA ASN A 185 -5.61 -0.45 15.12
C ASN A 185 -4.72 -1.71 15.19
N GLN A 186 -5.27 -2.90 14.95
CA GLN A 186 -4.52 -4.16 14.96
C GLN A 186 -3.49 -4.19 13.83
N ILE A 187 -2.20 -4.16 14.20
CA ILE A 187 -1.06 -4.24 13.29
C ILE A 187 -0.03 -5.17 13.94
N GLN A 188 0.39 -6.22 13.22
CA GLN A 188 1.27 -7.25 13.76
C GLN A 188 2.47 -7.57 12.86
N SER A 189 2.50 -7.06 11.64
CA SER A 189 3.71 -7.03 10.82
C SER A 189 3.76 -5.77 9.98
N ILE A 190 4.97 -5.36 9.62
CA ILE A 190 5.21 -4.16 8.81
C ILE A 190 6.46 -4.37 7.98
N ARG A 191 6.49 -3.85 6.75
CA ARG A 191 7.68 -3.88 5.90
C ARG A 191 7.81 -2.60 5.09
N ARG A 192 9.01 -2.36 4.63
CA ARG A 192 9.33 -1.31 3.67
C ARG A 192 8.75 -1.68 2.30
N VAL A 193 8.31 -0.68 1.56
CA VAL A 193 7.91 -0.84 0.17
C VAL A 193 9.16 -0.87 -0.71
N GLN A 194 9.23 -1.81 -1.65
CA GLN A 194 10.29 -1.91 -2.65
C GLN A 194 9.98 -1.00 -3.85
N HIS A 195 11.03 -0.35 -4.39
CA HIS A 195 10.98 0.50 -5.57
C HIS A 195 11.88 -0.09 -6.66
#